data_AF-A0A4P6G3A3-F1
#
_entry.id   AF-A0A4P6G3A3-F1
#
_cell.length_a   1.000
_cell.length_b   1.000
_cell.length_c   1.000
_cell.angle_alpha   90.00
_cell.angle_beta   90.00
_cell.angle_gamma   90.00
#
_symmetry.space_group_name_H-M   'P 1'
#
loop_
_entity.id
_entity.type
_entity.pdbx_description
1 polymer ?
#
loop_
_entity_poly.entity_id
_entity_poly.type
_entity_poly.pdbx_seq_one_letter_code
_entity_poly.pdbx_strand_id
1 'polypeptide(L)'
;MTISIDMSRTGNFSDAEFTITGSTEKQTTVYLHEPGSGEQYATVLTRNGDFVFTLDGLKAGQHSFAIRTSVDNGQTFSAWVQLLNMNVGYSEKGENG
;
A
#
# COMPACT_ATOMS: atom_id res chain seq x y z
N MET A 1 12.20 13.23 3.62
CA MET A 1 11.24 12.25 3.10
C MET A 1 10.85 11.29 4.21
N THR A 2 9.78 11.62 4.92
CA THR A 2 9.14 10.72 5.89
C THR A 2 7.81 10.24 5.31
N ILE A 3 7.53 8.95 5.50
CA ILE A 3 6.25 8.33 5.14
C ILE A 3 5.64 7.84 6.44
N SER A 4 4.39 8.17 6.67
CA SER A 4 3.59 7.64 7.78
C SER A 4 2.44 6.84 7.19
N ILE A 5 2.32 5.57 7.59
CA ILE A 5 1.24 4.69 7.14
C ILE A 5 0.20 4.62 8.25
N ASP A 6 -1.06 4.85 7.91
CA ASP A 6 -2.16 4.68 8.84
C ASP A 6 -2.66 3.23 8.78
N MET A 7 -2.09 2.37 9.64
CA MET A 7 -2.50 0.96 9.74
C MET A 7 -3.86 0.77 10.44
N SER A 8 -4.51 1.84 10.93
CA SER A 8 -5.87 1.75 11.49
C SER A 8 -6.94 1.90 10.41
N ARG A 9 -6.57 2.47 9.26
CA ARG A 9 -7.41 2.66 8.06
C ARG A 9 -7.07 1.70 6.93
N THR A 10 -6.02 0.90 7.08
CA THR A 10 -5.80 -0.29 6.24
C THR A 10 -6.90 -1.28 6.54
N GLY A 11 -7.97 -1.21 5.73
CA GLY A 11 -9.23 -1.90 5.96
C GLY A 11 -9.14 -3.42 5.85
N ASN A 12 -10.25 -4.07 6.23
CA ASN A 12 -10.45 -5.52 6.20
C ASN A 12 -9.97 -6.15 4.90
N PHE A 13 -9.11 -7.15 5.07
CA PHE A 13 -8.54 -7.95 4.01
C PHE A 13 -9.58 -8.97 3.52
N SER A 14 -10.43 -8.58 2.59
CA SER A 14 -11.28 -9.52 1.83
C SER A 14 -10.61 -9.84 0.49
N ASP A 15 -10.89 -11.02 -0.06
CA ASP A 15 -10.23 -11.66 -1.23
C ASP A 15 -10.26 -10.89 -2.57
N ALA A 16 -10.56 -9.59 -2.56
CA ALA A 16 -10.67 -8.80 -3.78
C ALA A 16 -10.12 -7.38 -3.67
N GLU A 17 -9.99 -6.80 -2.47
CA GLU A 17 -9.66 -5.39 -2.33
C GLU A 17 -8.84 -5.09 -1.07
N PHE A 18 -7.77 -4.31 -1.22
CA PHE A 18 -6.97 -3.79 -0.12
C PHE A 18 -6.70 -2.30 -0.29
N THR A 19 -6.90 -1.52 0.78
CA THR A 19 -6.63 -0.08 0.78
C THR A 19 -5.45 0.25 1.68
N ILE A 20 -4.44 0.94 1.15
CA ILE A 20 -3.36 1.57 1.90
C ILE A 20 -3.64 3.06 2.00
N THR A 21 -3.70 3.58 3.21
CA THR A 21 -3.74 5.03 3.43
C THR A 21 -2.50 5.47 4.19
N GLY A 22 -1.99 6.66 3.86
CA GLY A 22 -0.88 7.25 4.58
C GLY A 22 -0.70 8.71 4.25
N SER A 23 0.35 9.28 4.83
CA SER A 23 0.75 10.66 4.62
C SER A 23 2.26 10.76 4.40
N THR A 24 2.67 11.76 3.64
CA THR A 24 4.05 12.15 3.39
C THR A 24 4.13 13.68 3.20
N GLU A 25 5.27 14.20 2.78
CA GLU A 25 5.45 15.61 2.46
C GLU A 25 4.58 16.00 1.25
N LYS A 26 4.08 17.24 1.21
CA LYS A 26 3.28 17.72 0.06
C LYS A 26 4.10 17.65 -1.22
N GLN A 27 3.43 17.43 -2.35
CA GLN A 27 4.03 17.33 -3.68
C GLN A 27 5.02 16.18 -3.82
N THR A 28 4.86 15.13 -3.01
CA THR A 28 5.69 13.92 -3.07
C THR A 28 4.95 12.84 -3.85
N THR A 29 5.64 12.16 -4.75
CA THR A 29 5.13 10.98 -5.44
C THR A 29 5.43 9.74 -4.59
N VAL A 30 4.41 8.95 -4.30
CA VAL A 30 4.51 7.68 -3.57
C VAL A 30 4.43 6.55 -4.58
N TYR A 31 5.34 5.59 -4.49
CA TYR A 31 5.43 4.45 -5.39
C TYR A 31 5.22 3.16 -4.61
N LEU A 32 4.21 2.39 -5.01
CA LEU A 32 3.92 1.07 -4.49
C LEU A 32 4.49 0.02 -5.44
N HIS A 33 5.17 -0.99 -4.87
CA HIS A 33 5.78 -2.08 -5.63
C HIS A 33 5.35 -3.42 -5.05
N GLU A 34 5.20 -4.40 -5.94
CA GLU A 34 5.11 -5.80 -5.54
C GLU A 34 6.52 -6.34 -5.22
N PRO A 35 6.68 -7.01 -4.08
CA PRO A 35 7.94 -7.65 -3.72
C PRO A 35 8.10 -8.93 -4.54
N GLY A 36 9.30 -9.11 -5.07
CA GLY A 36 9.66 -10.26 -5.91
C GLY A 36 10.00 -9.84 -7.33
N SER A 37 9.14 -9.05 -7.98
CA SER A 37 9.44 -8.46 -9.31
C SER A 37 10.19 -7.12 -9.19
N GLY A 38 9.95 -6.37 -8.11
CA GLY A 38 10.42 -4.99 -7.99
C GLY A 38 9.76 -4.05 -8.99
N GLU A 39 8.70 -4.52 -9.66
CA GLU A 39 7.93 -3.70 -10.58
C GLU A 39 7.03 -2.74 -9.81
N GLN A 40 6.87 -1.56 -10.39
CA GLN A 40 5.94 -0.57 -9.87
C GLN A 40 4.52 -1.07 -10.09
N TYR A 41 3.81 -1.34 -9.01
CA TYR A 41 2.40 -1.69 -9.04
C TYR A 41 1.53 -0.45 -9.28
N ALA A 42 1.77 0.61 -8.50
CA ALA A 42 1.02 1.86 -8.60
C ALA A 42 1.86 3.05 -8.15
N THR A 43 1.43 4.25 -8.53
CA THR A 43 2.02 5.50 -8.07
C THR A 43 0.95 6.57 -7.87
N VAL A 44 1.18 7.49 -6.94
CA VAL A 44 0.28 8.61 -6.67
C VAL A 44 1.07 9.85 -6.28
N LEU A 45 0.74 10.99 -6.89
CA LEU A 45 1.26 12.28 -6.49
C LEU A 45 0.41 12.85 -5.35
N THR A 46 1.02 13.08 -4.20
CA THR A 46 0.34 13.68 -3.05
C THR A 46 0.27 15.20 -3.21
N ARG A 47 -0.94 15.76 -3.31
CA ARG A 47 -1.08 17.23 -3.37
C ARG A 47 -0.94 17.88 -2.00
N ASN A 48 -1.53 17.25 -0.98
CA ASN A 48 -1.60 17.76 0.39
C ASN A 48 -0.81 16.92 1.39
N GLY A 49 -0.07 15.91 0.92
CA GLY A 49 0.68 14.97 1.74
C GLY A 49 -0.04 13.65 1.94
N ASP A 50 -1.37 13.63 1.87
CA ASP A 50 -2.13 12.37 2.00
C ASP A 50 -2.14 11.56 0.70
N PHE A 51 -2.16 10.23 0.84
CA PHE A 51 -2.33 9.29 -0.25
C PHE A 51 -3.23 8.11 0.11
N VAL A 52 -3.83 7.54 -0.93
CA VAL A 52 -4.62 6.31 -0.87
C VAL A 52 -4.23 5.45 -2.07
N PHE A 53 -3.94 4.17 -1.82
CA PHE A 53 -3.90 3.13 -2.85
C PHE A 53 -5.06 2.17 -2.60
N THR A 54 -5.82 1.87 -3.63
CA THR A 54 -6.78 0.77 -3.64
C THR A 54 -6.26 -0.28 -4.62
N LEU A 55 -5.97 -1.47 -4.11
CA LEU A 55 -5.49 -2.62 -4.87
C LEU A 55 -6.66 -3.58 -5.04
N ASP A 56 -6.92 -4.00 -6.27
CA ASP A 56 -7.95 -4.98 -6.58
C ASP A 56 -7.36 -6.23 -7.26
N GLY A 57 -8.15 -7.30 -7.31
CA GLY A 57 -7.78 -8.52 -8.05
C GLY A 57 -6.59 -9.29 -7.48
N LEU A 58 -6.26 -9.09 -6.20
CA LEU A 58 -5.20 -9.83 -5.52
C LEU A 58 -5.58 -11.31 -5.38
N LYS A 59 -4.63 -12.21 -5.68
CA LYS A 59 -4.83 -13.65 -5.48
C LYS A 59 -4.92 -13.97 -3.99
N ALA A 60 -5.82 -14.86 -3.57
CA ALA A 60 -5.89 -15.31 -2.18
C ALA A 60 -4.53 -15.77 -1.64
N GLY A 61 -4.15 -15.27 -0.46
CA GLY A 61 -2.91 -15.64 0.21
C GLY A 61 -2.25 -14.48 0.96
N GLN A 62 -1.01 -14.71 1.40
CA GLN A 62 -0.19 -13.67 2.01
C GLN A 62 0.36 -12.75 0.93
N HIS A 63 0.21 -11.45 1.17
CA HIS A 63 0.83 -10.42 0.35
C HIS A 63 1.85 -9.63 1.17
N SER A 64 2.86 -9.14 0.46
CA SER A 64 3.74 -8.10 0.93
C SER A 64 3.76 -7.00 -0.12
N PHE A 65 4.04 -5.77 0.30
CA PHE A 65 4.20 -4.62 -0.58
C PHE A 65 5.37 -3.77 -0.09
N ALA A 66 5.98 -3.02 -1.00
CA ALA A 66 7.02 -2.06 -0.64
C ALA A 66 6.67 -0.67 -1.16
N ILE A 67 6.86 0.34 -0.31
CA ILE A 67 6.62 1.74 -0.64
C ILE A 67 7.94 2.50 -0.61
N ARG A 68 8.11 3.43 -1.55
CA ARG A 68 9.11 4.50 -1.49
C ARG A 68 8.52 5.81 -2.01
N THR A 69 9.19 6.91 -1.75
CA THR A 69 8.77 8.25 -2.20
C THR A 69 9.83 8.93 -3.04
N SER A 70 9.42 9.88 -3.86
CA SER A 70 10.30 10.82 -4.58
C SER A 70 9.64 12.20 -4.67
N VAL A 71 10.44 13.24 -4.51
CA VAL A 71 10.03 14.66 -4.63
C VAL A 71 10.41 15.27 -5.98
N ASP A 72 11.13 14.53 -6.81
CA ASP A 72 11.76 14.99 -8.05
C ASP A 72 11.36 14.08 -9.23
N ASN A 73 10.12 13.60 -9.22
CA ASN A 73 9.53 12.78 -10.28
C ASN A 73 10.34 11.50 -10.60
N GLY A 74 10.83 10.83 -9.56
CA GLY A 74 11.48 9.52 -9.65
C GLY A 74 12.99 9.58 -9.92
N GLN A 75 13.64 10.74 -9.77
CA GLN A 75 15.11 10.85 -9.90
C GLN A 75 15.81 10.40 -8.61
N THR A 76 15.29 10.80 -7.45
CA THR A 76 15.79 10.43 -6.12
C THR A 76 14.69 9.77 -5.31
N PHE A 77 15.02 8.69 -4.62
CA PHE A 77 14.08 7.93 -3.80
C PHE A 77 14.42 7.92 -2.32
N SER A 78 13.39 7.87 -1.47
CA SER A 78 13.53 7.52 -0.06
C SER A 78 13.97 6.05 0.11
N ALA A 79 14.33 5.70 1.34
CA ALA A 79 14.43 4.30 1.74
C ALA A 79 13.08 3.57 1.54
N TRP A 80 13.16 2.25 1.37
CA TRP A 80 12.00 1.38 1.28
C TRP A 80 11.30 1.22 2.63
N VAL A 81 9.97 1.26 2.60
CA VAL A 81 9.09 0.86 3.70
C VAL A 81 8.41 -0.45 3.29
N GLN A 82 8.70 -1.52 4.01
CA GLN A 82 8.10 -2.84 3.75
C GLN A 82 6.79 -2.96 4.53
N LEU A 83 5.74 -3.36 3.82
CA LEU A 83 4.44 -3.75 4.37
C LEU A 83 4.40 -5.28 4.35
N LEU A 84 4.61 -5.90 5.51
CA LEU A 84 4.78 -7.35 5.66
C LEU A 84 3.54 -8.00 6.28
N ASN A 85 3.33 -9.28 5.94
CA ASN A 85 2.36 -10.17 6.60
C ASN A 85 0.95 -9.59 6.70
N MET A 86 0.51 -8.94 5.62
CA MET A 86 -0.89 -8.54 5.50
C MET A 86 -1.72 -9.82 5.33
N ASN A 87 -2.27 -10.30 6.45
CA ASN A 87 -3.04 -11.53 6.49
C ASN A 87 -4.44 -11.26 5.93
N VAL A 88 -4.69 -11.70 4.70
CA VAL A 88 -6.02 -11.84 4.12
C VAL A 88 -6.71 -13.06 4.74
N GLY A 89 -6.88 -13.00 6.06
CA GLY A 89 -7.51 -14.06 6.82
C GLY A 89 -9.02 -14.02 6.56
N TYR A 90 -9.48 -14.95 5.73
CA TYR A 90 -10.88 -15.34 5.62
C TYR A 90 -11.48 -15.45 7.03
N SER A 91 -12.34 -14.50 7.42
CA SER A 91 -13.33 -14.83 8.44
C SER A 91 -14.44 -15.53 7.67
N GLU A 92 -14.55 -16.84 7.81
CA GLU A 92 -15.74 -17.56 7.39
C GLU A 92 -16.92 -16.76 7.91
N LYS A 93 -17.69 -16.19 6.98
CA LYS A 93 -18.98 -15.61 7.29
C LYS A 93 -19.76 -16.76 7.90
N GLY A 94 -19.88 -16.77 9.24
CA GLY A 94 -20.61 -17.80 9.96
C GLY A 94 -21.96 -18.00 9.29
N GLU A 95 -22.11 -19.11 8.58
CA GLU A 95 -23.43 -19.64 8.28
C GLU A 95 -23.96 -20.09 9.65
N ASN A 96 -24.85 -19.28 10.21
CA ASN A 96 -25.69 -19.69 11.33
C ASN A 96 -26.51 -20.91 10.86
N GLY A 97 -26.02 -22.11 11.19
CA GLY A 97 -26.82 -23.33 11.24
C GLY A 97 -27.60 -23.42 12.54
#